data_AF-A0A941ZTG4-F1
#
_entry.id   AF-A0A941ZTG4-F1
#
_cell.length_a   1.000
_cell.length_b   1.000
_cell.length_c   1.000
_cell.angle_alpha   90.00
_cell.angle_beta   90.00
_cell.angle_gamma   90.00
#
_symmetry.space_group_name_H-M   'P 1'
#
loop_
_entity.id
_entity.type
_entity.pdbx_description
1 polymer ?
#
loop_
_entity_poly.entity_id
_entity_poly.type
_entity_poly.pdbx_seq_one_letter_code
_entity_poly.pdbx_strand_id
1 'polypeptide(L)'
;MTEKDNNTGEDFAEKTLPEVLRSPQLWLLVLSYALCWGVAHYMILAHQVRFLQDVGFSSMYSSTILGVFGIMACAGQATGFLSDWMGREKTITVTTCFSLIGVTALLCIKDTSQPWLLYIFSVCCGYGAGLATPTTFAASADIFHGRQFGTVGGLLLGGMGVGSVMGPWFGGFLHDLTNTYTAAFILCMISLACSCLLLWIAAPRKVSRRD
;
A
#
# COMPACT_ATOMS: atom_id res chain seq x y z
N MET A 1 -15.34 -22.48 -31.31
CA MET A 1 -16.57 -22.52 -30.48
C MET A 1 -16.11 -22.56 -29.02
N THR A 2 -15.77 -21.40 -28.47
CA THR A 2 -15.29 -21.23 -27.08
C THR A 2 -15.91 -19.94 -26.55
N GLU A 3 -17.24 -19.96 -26.50
CA GLU A 3 -18.11 -18.92 -25.96
C GLU A 3 -18.45 -19.31 -24.51
N LYS A 4 -17.49 -19.15 -23.60
CA LYS A 4 -17.74 -19.38 -22.16
C LYS A 4 -16.93 -18.51 -21.19
N ASP A 5 -16.04 -17.66 -21.70
CA ASP A 5 -15.07 -16.96 -20.84
C ASP A 5 -15.28 -15.43 -20.74
N ASN A 6 -16.40 -14.92 -21.23
CA ASN A 6 -16.81 -13.51 -21.04
C ASN A 6 -17.57 -13.26 -19.71
N ASN A 7 -17.89 -14.32 -18.97
CA ASN A 7 -18.95 -14.30 -17.96
C ASN A 7 -18.57 -13.78 -16.57
N THR A 8 -17.29 -13.52 -16.26
CA THR A 8 -16.90 -13.06 -14.91
C THR A 8 -16.89 -11.54 -14.74
N GLY A 9 -16.74 -10.78 -15.84
CA GLY A 9 -16.88 -9.32 -15.83
C GLY A 9 -18.35 -8.92 -15.84
N GLU A 10 -19.09 -9.36 -16.86
CA GLU A 10 -20.50 -8.99 -17.01
C GLU A 10 -21.38 -9.32 -15.77
N ASP A 11 -21.03 -10.37 -15.02
CA ASP A 11 -21.71 -10.83 -13.81
C ASP A 11 -21.65 -9.86 -12.61
N PHE A 12 -20.66 -8.95 -12.50
CA PHE A 12 -20.62 -7.98 -11.37
C PHE A 12 -21.30 -6.64 -11.65
N ALA A 13 -21.46 -6.25 -12.92
CA ALA A 13 -22.16 -5.03 -13.29
C ALA A 13 -23.67 -5.13 -12.98
N GLU A 14 -24.23 -6.34 -13.04
CA GLU A 14 -25.64 -6.62 -12.76
C GLU A 14 -25.92 -7.01 -11.29
N LYS A 15 -24.88 -7.35 -10.52
CA LYS A 15 -25.04 -7.81 -9.12
C LYS A 15 -25.58 -6.73 -8.20
N THR A 16 -26.50 -7.14 -7.33
CA THR A 16 -27.05 -6.26 -6.30
C THR A 16 -26.01 -5.98 -5.21
N LEU A 17 -26.17 -4.86 -4.48
CA LEU A 17 -25.24 -4.48 -3.41
C LEU A 17 -24.99 -5.59 -2.36
N PRO A 18 -26.01 -6.33 -1.88
CA PRO A 18 -25.80 -7.44 -0.94
C PRO A 18 -24.91 -8.56 -1.48
N GLU A 19 -24.92 -8.80 -2.80
CA GLU A 19 -24.08 -9.82 -3.45
C GLU A 19 -22.62 -9.37 -3.52
N VAL A 20 -22.39 -8.09 -3.82
CA VAL A 20 -21.05 -7.48 -3.78
C VAL A 20 -20.48 -7.52 -2.36
N LEU A 21 -21.28 -7.22 -1.33
CA LEU A 21 -20.84 -7.25 0.08
C LEU A 21 -20.50 -8.66 0.59
N ARG A 22 -21.07 -9.71 -0.02
CA ARG A 22 -20.77 -11.11 0.31
C ARG A 22 -19.56 -11.66 -0.47
N SER A 23 -19.04 -10.92 -1.44
CA SER A 23 -17.89 -11.34 -2.23
C SER A 23 -16.62 -11.38 -1.38
N PRO A 24 -15.89 -12.52 -1.33
CA PRO A 24 -14.61 -12.59 -0.64
C PRO A 24 -13.56 -11.70 -1.30
N GLN A 25 -13.63 -11.48 -2.62
CA GLN A 25 -12.70 -10.61 -3.35
C GLN A 25 -12.73 -9.17 -2.83
N LEU A 26 -13.92 -8.66 -2.50
CA LEU A 26 -14.08 -7.33 -1.91
C LEU A 26 -13.28 -7.22 -0.60
N TRP A 27 -13.51 -8.15 0.32
CA TRP A 27 -12.87 -8.13 1.63
C TRP A 27 -11.37 -8.38 1.56
N LEU A 28 -10.89 -9.18 0.61
CA LEU A 28 -9.46 -9.34 0.35
C LEU A 28 -8.81 -8.03 -0.13
N LEU A 29 -9.47 -7.27 -1.01
CA LEU A 29 -8.97 -5.96 -1.45
C LEU A 29 -9.02 -4.93 -0.32
N VAL A 30 -10.12 -4.90 0.45
CA VAL A 30 -10.26 -4.02 1.63
C VAL A 30 -9.16 -4.30 2.64
N LEU A 31 -8.92 -5.58 2.97
CA LEU A 31 -7.87 -5.97 3.90
C LEU A 31 -6.47 -5.68 3.33
N SER A 32 -6.26 -5.91 2.03
CA SER A 32 -5.00 -5.57 1.37
C SER A 32 -4.71 -4.07 1.47
N TYR A 33 -5.68 -3.22 1.15
CA TYR A 33 -5.50 -1.76 1.21
C TYR A 33 -5.36 -1.25 2.65
N ALA A 34 -6.11 -1.84 3.59
CA ALA A 34 -5.98 -1.58 5.02
C ALA A 34 -4.58 -1.90 5.54
N LEU A 35 -3.99 -3.03 5.14
CA LEU A 35 -2.65 -3.44 5.57
C LEU A 35 -1.54 -2.60 4.89
N CYS A 36 -1.65 -2.33 3.59
CA CYS A 36 -0.65 -1.57 2.86
C CYS A 36 -0.65 -0.10 3.26
N TRP A 37 -1.75 0.62 3.04
CA TRP A 37 -1.78 2.05 3.34
C TRP A 37 -2.07 2.29 4.81
N GLY A 38 -3.16 1.70 5.32
CA GLY A 38 -3.62 1.90 6.69
C GLY A 38 -2.59 1.53 7.75
N VAL A 39 -2.08 0.29 7.74
CA VAL A 39 -1.11 -0.13 8.76
C VAL A 39 0.29 0.31 8.38
N ALA A 40 0.84 -0.16 7.26
CA ALA A 40 2.26 0.02 6.98
C ALA A 40 2.66 1.48 6.68
N HIS A 41 2.05 2.11 5.68
CA HIS A 41 2.47 3.46 5.27
C HIS A 41 2.09 4.54 6.27
N TYR A 42 0.89 4.51 6.87
CA TYR A 42 0.55 5.48 7.92
C TYR A 42 1.39 5.32 9.19
N MET A 43 1.77 4.10 9.58
CA MET A 43 2.73 3.89 10.66
C MET A 43 4.07 4.56 10.35
N ILE A 44 4.59 4.37 9.13
CA ILE A 44 5.83 4.99 8.69
C ILE A 44 5.70 6.52 8.73
N LEU A 45 4.59 7.07 8.24
CA LEU A 45 4.32 8.51 8.28
C LEU A 45 4.27 9.07 9.71
N ALA A 46 3.65 8.34 10.64
CA ALA A 46 3.51 8.77 12.03
C ALA A 46 4.83 8.73 12.80
N HIS A 47 5.67 7.71 12.59
CA HIS A 47 6.81 7.42 13.47
C HIS A 47 8.17 7.73 12.84
N GLN A 48 8.29 7.89 11.52
CA GLN A 48 9.59 8.11 10.88
C GLN A 48 10.30 9.35 11.39
N VAL A 49 9.61 10.50 11.54
CA VAL A 49 10.26 11.76 11.92
C VAL A 49 10.85 11.64 13.32
N ARG A 50 10.11 11.02 14.24
CA ARG A 50 10.57 10.79 15.61
C ARG A 50 11.72 9.80 15.66
N PHE A 51 11.64 8.69 14.92
CA PHE A 51 12.74 7.74 14.78
C PHE A 51 14.04 8.43 14.31
N LEU A 52 13.97 9.33 13.32
CA LEU A 52 15.15 10.06 12.84
C LEU A 52 15.71 11.04 13.87
N GLN A 53 14.84 11.69 14.65
CA GLN A 53 15.26 12.55 15.75
C GLN A 53 15.95 11.74 16.87
N ASP A 54 15.42 10.56 17.19
CA ASP A 54 15.99 9.66 18.20
C ASP A 54 17.37 9.11 17.76
N VAL A 55 17.59 8.94 16.45
CA VAL A 55 18.91 8.61 15.87
C VAL A 55 19.89 9.79 15.95
N GLY A 56 19.41 11.03 16.08
CA GLY A 56 20.22 12.25 16.20
C GLY A 56 20.14 13.21 15.02
N PHE A 57 19.24 12.99 14.05
CA PHE A 57 19.01 13.97 12.99
C PHE A 57 18.21 15.17 13.50
N SER A 58 18.45 16.34 12.90
CA SER A 58 17.68 17.54 13.26
C SER A 58 16.21 17.40 12.85
N SER A 59 15.33 18.09 13.57
CA SER A 59 13.89 18.12 13.25
C SER A 59 13.61 18.64 11.83
N MET A 60 14.34 19.67 11.40
CA MET A 60 14.24 20.22 10.05
C MET A 60 14.66 19.22 8.97
N TYR A 61 15.75 18.49 9.21
CA TYR A 61 16.24 17.49 8.26
C TYR A 61 15.25 16.32 8.14
N SER A 62 14.78 15.80 9.28
CA SER A 62 13.78 14.72 9.33
C SER A 62 12.48 15.08 8.62
N SER A 63 12.04 16.34 8.75
CA SER A 63 10.85 16.86 8.06
C SER A 63 11.08 17.02 6.55
N THR A 64 12.30 17.39 6.14
CA THR A 64 12.68 17.46 4.72
C THR A 64 12.61 16.08 4.06
N ILE A 65 13.08 15.03 4.74
CA ILE A 65 12.99 13.63 4.28
C ILE A 65 11.52 13.23 4.07
N LEU A 66 10.64 13.56 5.02
CA LEU A 66 9.19 13.36 4.85
C LEU A 66 8.63 14.15 3.65
N GLY A 67 9.13 15.36 3.38
CA GLY A 67 8.78 16.13 2.19
C GLY A 67 9.18 15.44 0.89
N VAL A 68 10.40 14.86 0.83
CA VAL A 68 10.86 14.06 -0.32
C VAL A 68 9.98 12.83 -0.50
N PHE A 69 9.61 12.13 0.58
CA PHE A 69 8.67 11.02 0.53
C PHE A 69 7.34 11.45 -0.12
N GLY A 70 6.80 12.60 0.29
CA GLY A 70 5.55 13.15 -0.28
C GLY A 70 5.64 13.46 -1.77
N ILE A 71 6.73 14.08 -2.22
CA ILE A 71 6.99 14.35 -3.64
C ILE A 71 7.04 13.05 -4.44
N MET A 72 7.73 12.04 -3.91
CA MET A 72 7.88 10.75 -4.55
C MET A 72 6.57 9.95 -4.56
N ALA A 73 5.72 10.11 -3.54
CA ALA A 73 4.36 9.58 -3.54
C ALA A 73 3.50 10.21 -4.65
N CYS A 74 3.58 11.52 -4.85
CA CYS A 74 2.93 12.17 -5.99
C CYS A 74 3.43 11.61 -7.33
N ALA A 75 4.74 11.39 -7.48
CA ALA A 75 5.32 10.79 -8.68
C ALA A 75 4.85 9.34 -8.91
N GLY A 76 4.80 8.53 -7.85
CA GLY A 76 4.23 7.17 -7.89
C GLY A 76 2.76 7.18 -8.31
N GLN A 77 1.97 8.11 -7.78
CA GLN A 77 0.56 8.25 -8.12
C GLN A 77 0.36 8.70 -9.58
N ALA A 78 1.17 9.65 -10.05
CA ALA A 78 1.14 10.12 -11.44
C ALA A 78 1.51 9.02 -12.45
N THR A 79 2.30 8.04 -12.04
CA THR A 79 2.70 6.88 -12.86
C THR A 79 1.75 5.68 -12.69
N GLY A 80 0.55 5.89 -12.14
CA GLY A 80 -0.48 4.85 -11.95
C GLY A 80 -0.87 4.09 -13.22
N PHE A 81 -0.78 4.72 -14.39
CA PHE A 81 -1.04 4.10 -15.70
C PHE A 81 -0.10 2.91 -16.00
N LEU A 82 1.06 2.85 -15.33
CA LEU A 82 1.98 1.72 -15.46
C LEU A 82 1.33 0.39 -15.05
N SER A 83 0.33 0.44 -14.17
CA SER A 83 -0.46 -0.72 -13.78
C SER A 83 -1.32 -1.29 -14.90
N ASP A 84 -1.72 -0.48 -15.87
CA ASP A 84 -2.46 -0.95 -17.05
C ASP A 84 -1.54 -1.75 -18.00
N TRP A 85 -0.24 -1.40 -18.02
CA TRP A 85 0.73 -2.00 -18.94
C TRP A 85 1.36 -3.27 -18.36
N MET A 86 1.71 -3.25 -17.07
CA MET A 86 2.39 -4.36 -16.40
C MET A 86 1.40 -5.41 -15.86
N GLY A 87 0.14 -5.04 -15.69
CA GLY A 87 -0.86 -5.82 -14.95
C GLY A 87 -0.84 -5.51 -13.46
N ARG A 88 -1.99 -5.64 -12.81
CA ARG A 88 -2.23 -5.19 -11.43
C ARG A 88 -1.34 -5.94 -10.43
N GLU A 89 -1.19 -7.25 -10.62
CA GLU A 89 -0.44 -8.14 -9.74
C GLU A 89 1.06 -7.84 -9.76
N LYS A 90 1.61 -7.59 -10.95
CA LYS A 90 3.03 -7.24 -11.07
C LYS A 90 3.31 -5.86 -10.52
N THR A 91 2.41 -4.90 -10.76
CA THR A 91 2.60 -3.55 -10.23
C THR A 91 2.53 -3.52 -8.71
N ILE A 92 1.60 -4.26 -8.07
CA ILE A 92 1.58 -4.32 -6.59
C ILE A 92 2.83 -5.00 -6.03
N THR A 93 3.39 -6.00 -6.72
CA THR A 93 4.65 -6.61 -6.29
C THR A 93 5.79 -5.62 -6.40
N VAL A 94 5.86 -4.85 -7.49
CA VAL A 94 6.88 -3.80 -7.67
C VAL A 94 6.76 -2.75 -6.57
N THR A 95 5.57 -2.21 -6.30
CA THR A 95 5.39 -1.21 -5.23
C THR A 95 5.76 -1.77 -3.86
N THR A 96 5.37 -3.02 -3.58
CA THR A 96 5.73 -3.71 -2.34
C THR A 96 7.24 -3.86 -2.21
N CYS A 97 7.95 -4.27 -3.27
CA CYS A 97 9.41 -4.36 -3.27
C CYS A 97 10.06 -3.00 -3.02
N PHE A 98 9.59 -1.94 -3.68
CA PHE A 98 10.08 -0.58 -3.45
C PHE A 98 9.86 -0.14 -1.98
N SER A 99 8.67 -0.37 -1.42
CA SER A 99 8.40 -0.05 -0.01
C SER A 99 9.26 -0.89 0.95
N LEU A 100 9.46 -2.18 0.69
CA LEU A 100 10.33 -3.05 1.50
C LEU A 100 11.79 -2.60 1.47
N ILE A 101 12.32 -2.24 0.29
CA ILE A 101 13.66 -1.66 0.14
C ILE A 101 13.76 -0.36 0.97
N GLY A 102 12.74 0.50 0.88
CA GLY A 102 12.72 1.74 1.64
C GLY A 102 12.72 1.53 3.15
N VAL A 103 11.85 0.66 3.67
CA VAL A 103 11.79 0.33 5.10
C VAL A 103 13.07 -0.35 5.57
N THR A 104 13.68 -1.21 4.75
CA THR A 104 14.98 -1.82 5.05
C THR A 104 16.08 -0.79 5.14
N ALA A 105 16.12 0.18 4.20
CA ALA A 105 17.08 1.28 4.25
C ALA A 105 16.90 2.12 5.52
N LEU A 106 15.65 2.37 5.95
CA LEU A 106 15.35 3.06 7.20
C LEU A 106 15.87 2.28 8.44
N LEU A 107 15.68 0.95 8.46
CA LEU A 107 16.13 0.07 9.54
C LEU A 107 17.66 -0.06 9.64
N CYS A 108 18.38 0.11 8.54
CA CYS A 108 19.85 0.07 8.52
C CYS A 108 20.50 1.30 9.17
N ILE A 109 19.72 2.36 9.43
CA ILE A 109 20.23 3.59 10.02
C ILE A 109 20.40 3.40 11.52
N LYS A 110 21.65 3.56 11.97
CA LYS A 110 22.02 3.48 13.40
C LYS A 110 22.57 4.80 13.93
N ASP A 111 23.06 5.67 13.05
CA ASP A 111 23.69 6.93 13.37
C ASP A 111 23.51 7.93 12.21
N THR A 112 24.04 9.14 12.39
CA THR A 112 23.97 10.22 11.40
C THR A 112 25.03 10.12 10.30
N SER A 113 25.85 9.06 10.26
CA SER A 113 26.95 8.93 9.29
C SER A 113 26.49 8.54 7.88
N GLN A 114 25.28 7.97 7.76
CA GLN A 114 24.74 7.44 6.51
C GLN A 114 23.41 8.12 6.09
N PRO A 115 23.37 9.46 5.92
CA PRO A 115 22.15 10.17 5.53
C PRO A 115 21.61 9.77 4.15
N TRP A 116 22.46 9.23 3.27
CA TRP A 116 22.08 8.77 1.94
C TRP A 116 20.99 7.67 1.97
N LEU A 117 20.94 6.84 3.02
CA LEU A 117 19.90 5.82 3.22
C LEU A 117 18.50 6.44 3.35
N LEU A 118 18.39 7.67 3.87
CA LEU A 118 17.10 8.36 4.03
C LEU A 118 16.52 8.83 2.70
N TYR A 119 17.37 9.14 1.73
CA TYR A 119 16.92 9.43 0.38
C TYR A 119 16.44 8.16 -0.32
N ILE A 120 17.13 7.02 -0.12
CA ILE A 120 16.65 5.72 -0.64
C ILE A 120 15.30 5.36 0.00
N PHE A 121 15.18 5.50 1.32
CA PHE A 121 13.91 5.31 2.02
C PHE A 121 12.81 6.20 1.42
N SER A 122 13.05 7.50 1.28
CA SER A 122 12.03 8.44 0.80
C SER A 122 11.62 8.18 -0.65
N VAL A 123 12.59 7.90 -1.53
CA VAL A 123 12.36 7.63 -2.94
C VAL A 123 11.63 6.31 -3.12
N CYS A 124 12.15 5.22 -2.55
CA CYS A 124 11.57 3.91 -2.75
C CYS A 124 10.22 3.78 -2.03
N CYS A 125 10.15 4.15 -0.75
CA CYS A 125 8.93 4.00 0.03
C CYS A 125 7.85 5.02 -0.39
N GLY A 126 8.24 6.26 -0.73
CA GLY A 126 7.31 7.27 -1.25
C GLY A 126 6.72 6.84 -2.59
N TYR A 127 7.56 6.45 -3.55
CA TYR A 127 7.09 5.99 -4.86
C TYR A 127 6.22 4.73 -4.76
N GLY A 128 6.62 3.75 -3.95
CA GLY A 128 5.83 2.54 -3.67
C GLY A 128 4.45 2.86 -3.08
N ALA A 129 4.38 3.74 -2.09
CA ALA A 129 3.13 4.20 -1.48
C ALA A 129 2.21 4.87 -2.50
N GLY A 130 2.78 5.77 -3.31
CA GLY A 130 2.05 6.55 -4.31
C GLY A 130 1.42 5.69 -5.40
N LEU A 131 2.18 4.72 -5.92
CA LEU A 131 1.73 3.84 -7.01
C LEU A 131 0.76 2.75 -6.51
N ALA A 132 0.79 2.39 -5.22
CA ALA A 132 -0.11 1.38 -4.65
C ALA A 132 -1.60 1.80 -4.69
N THR A 133 -1.90 3.07 -4.46
CA THR A 133 -3.28 3.60 -4.46
C THR A 133 -3.98 3.43 -5.83
N PRO A 134 -3.48 4.00 -6.94
CA PRO A 134 -4.14 3.84 -8.24
C PRO A 134 -4.19 2.38 -8.68
N THR A 135 -3.16 1.59 -8.38
CA THR A 135 -3.14 0.15 -8.70
C THR A 135 -4.24 -0.62 -7.98
N THR A 136 -4.48 -0.33 -6.70
CA THR A 136 -5.52 -1.01 -5.90
C THR A 136 -6.91 -0.61 -6.36
N PHE A 137 -7.13 0.68 -6.65
CA PHE A 137 -8.41 1.16 -7.19
C PHE A 137 -8.67 0.60 -8.58
N ALA A 138 -7.66 0.52 -9.45
CA ALA A 138 -7.79 -0.09 -10.76
C ALA A 138 -8.10 -1.60 -10.67
N ALA A 139 -7.41 -2.33 -9.78
CA ALA A 139 -7.73 -3.74 -9.51
C ALA A 139 -9.17 -3.93 -9.01
N SER A 140 -9.66 -3.02 -8.16
CA SER A 140 -11.04 -3.05 -7.70
C SER A 140 -12.04 -2.72 -8.82
N ALA A 141 -11.68 -1.85 -9.76
CA ALA A 141 -12.51 -1.49 -10.91
C ALA A 141 -12.60 -2.63 -11.92
N ASP A 142 -11.51 -3.38 -12.10
CA ASP A 142 -11.46 -4.56 -12.98
C ASP A 142 -12.37 -5.70 -12.47
N ILE A 143 -12.59 -5.80 -11.14
CA ILE A 143 -13.47 -6.82 -10.52
C ILE A 143 -14.90 -6.30 -10.36
N PHE A 144 -15.06 -5.08 -9.84
CA PHE A 144 -16.32 -4.48 -9.43
C PHE A 144 -16.65 -3.22 -10.24
N HIS A 145 -16.56 -3.30 -11.57
CA HIS A 145 -17.17 -2.33 -12.48
C HIS A 145 -18.70 -2.25 -12.30
N GLY A 146 -19.27 -1.05 -12.51
CA GLY A 146 -20.72 -0.82 -12.48
C GLY A 146 -21.17 0.19 -11.42
N ARG A 147 -22.47 0.14 -11.07
CA ARG A 147 -23.15 1.13 -10.20
C ARG A 147 -22.66 1.12 -8.75
N GLN A 148 -22.03 0.03 -8.33
CA GLN A 148 -21.64 -0.30 -6.96
C GLN A 148 -20.18 0.08 -6.69
N PHE A 149 -19.42 0.51 -7.71
CA PHE A 149 -18.01 0.85 -7.58
C PHE A 149 -17.75 1.93 -6.52
N GLY A 150 -18.64 2.93 -6.42
CA GLY A 150 -18.55 3.95 -5.38
C GLY A 150 -18.62 3.38 -3.95
N THR A 151 -19.42 2.33 -3.74
CA THR A 151 -19.49 1.63 -2.44
C THR A 151 -18.22 0.82 -2.18
N VAL A 152 -17.69 0.14 -3.20
CA VAL A 152 -16.41 -0.58 -3.09
C VAL A 152 -15.28 0.37 -2.75
N GLY A 153 -15.15 1.50 -3.45
CA GLY A 153 -14.17 2.53 -3.14
C GLY A 153 -14.32 3.09 -1.73
N GLY A 154 -15.57 3.31 -1.28
CA GLY A 154 -15.86 3.71 0.10
C GLY A 154 -15.42 2.68 1.13
N LEU A 155 -15.61 1.38 0.87
CA LEU A 155 -15.16 0.30 1.76
C LEU A 155 -13.64 0.17 1.79
N LEU A 156 -12.96 0.34 0.64
CA LEU A 156 -11.50 0.40 0.59
C LEU A 156 -10.97 1.52 1.49
N LEU A 157 -11.49 2.74 1.32
CA LEU A 157 -11.13 3.89 2.15
C LEU A 157 -11.49 3.68 3.62
N GLY A 158 -12.62 3.04 3.91
CA GLY A 158 -13.02 2.66 5.26
C GLY A 158 -12.02 1.71 5.92
N GLY A 159 -11.60 0.66 5.20
CA GLY A 159 -10.56 -0.26 5.67
C GLY A 159 -9.22 0.44 5.89
N MET A 160 -8.82 1.33 4.98
CA MET A 160 -7.65 2.19 5.15
C MET A 160 -7.75 3.04 6.41
N GLY A 161 -8.90 3.66 6.66
CA GLY A 161 -9.13 4.51 7.84
C GLY A 161 -9.05 3.72 9.15
N VAL A 162 -9.59 2.51 9.20
CA VAL A 162 -9.43 1.63 10.38
C VAL A 162 -7.95 1.28 10.56
N GLY A 163 -7.27 0.89 9.49
CA GLY A 163 -5.84 0.59 9.52
C GLY A 163 -4.99 1.77 9.97
N SER A 164 -5.31 3.00 9.54
CA SER A 164 -4.52 4.21 9.85
C SER A 164 -4.64 4.66 11.30
N VAL A 165 -5.70 4.25 12.00
CA VAL A 165 -5.79 4.41 13.46
C VAL A 165 -5.04 3.28 14.17
N MET A 166 -5.29 2.03 13.75
CA MET A 166 -4.73 0.85 14.42
C MET A 166 -3.21 0.74 14.26
N GLY A 167 -2.68 1.08 13.09
CA GLY A 167 -1.26 0.99 12.76
C GLY A 167 -0.41 1.83 13.71
N PRO A 168 -0.39 3.17 13.58
CA PRO A 168 0.37 4.08 14.45
C PRO A 168 0.19 3.82 15.94
N TRP A 169 -1.04 3.50 16.37
CA TRP A 169 -1.32 3.15 17.76
C TRP A 169 -0.55 1.89 18.19
N PHE A 170 -0.62 0.82 17.40
CA PHE A 170 0.07 -0.43 17.71
C PHE A 170 1.60 -0.26 17.64
N GLY A 171 2.13 0.54 16.71
CA GLY A 171 3.58 0.81 16.68
C GLY A 171 4.07 1.70 17.81
N GLY A 172 3.23 2.62 18.31
CA GLY A 172 3.51 3.36 19.54
C GLY A 172 3.55 2.43 20.74
N PHE A 173 2.56 1.55 20.87
CA PHE A 173 2.52 0.53 21.92
C PHE A 173 3.73 -0.41 21.87
N LEU A 174 4.14 -0.86 20.67
CA LEU A 174 5.36 -1.63 20.47
C LEU A 174 6.60 -0.86 20.93
N HIS A 175 6.70 0.42 20.56
CA HIS A 175 7.81 1.28 20.97
C HIS A 175 7.87 1.44 22.49
N ASP A 176 6.75 1.62 23.17
CA ASP A 176 6.69 1.74 24.63
C ASP A 176 7.18 0.47 25.35
N LEU A 177 6.97 -0.71 24.74
CA LEU A 177 7.45 -1.99 25.27
C LEU A 177 8.92 -2.27 24.95
N THR A 178 9.35 -2.01 23.72
CA THR A 178 10.69 -2.40 23.24
C THR A 178 11.71 -1.28 23.33
N ASN A 179 11.29 -0.05 23.66
CA ASN A 179 12.07 1.20 23.57
C ASN A 179 12.73 1.41 22.20
N THR A 180 12.23 0.76 21.14
CA THR A 180 12.83 0.77 19.81
C THR A 180 11.74 0.70 18.73
N TYR A 181 11.92 1.42 17.63
CA TYR A 181 10.98 1.38 16.49
C TYR A 181 11.19 0.16 15.57
N THR A 182 12.23 -0.64 15.79
CA THR A 182 12.56 -1.79 14.95
C THR A 182 11.39 -2.76 14.84
N ALA A 183 10.70 -3.06 15.95
CA ALA A 183 9.58 -3.98 15.95
C ALA A 183 8.36 -3.42 15.16
N ALA A 184 8.11 -2.12 15.25
CA ALA A 184 7.06 -1.44 14.48
C ALA A 184 7.36 -1.48 12.97
N PHE A 185 8.61 -1.25 12.55
CA PHE A 185 8.98 -1.32 11.14
C PHE A 185 8.99 -2.76 10.58
N ILE A 186 9.37 -3.76 11.39
CA ILE A 186 9.22 -5.17 11.00
C ILE A 186 7.74 -5.51 10.77
N LEU A 187 6.85 -5.03 11.63
CA LEU A 187 5.41 -5.20 11.43
C LEU A 187 4.94 -4.54 10.13
N CYS A 188 5.46 -3.35 9.79
CA CYS A 188 5.18 -2.73 8.48
C CYS A 188 5.60 -3.63 7.31
N MET A 189 6.79 -4.23 7.37
CA MET A 189 7.27 -5.14 6.32
C MET A 189 6.37 -6.37 6.17
N ILE A 190 5.95 -6.98 7.29
CA ILE A 190 5.02 -8.11 7.29
C ILE A 190 3.68 -7.69 6.70
N SER A 191 3.16 -6.53 7.10
CA SER A 191 1.89 -5.98 6.61
C SER A 191 1.91 -5.72 5.10
N LEU A 192 3.02 -5.17 4.58
CA LEU A 192 3.21 -4.98 3.14
C LEU A 192 3.23 -6.30 2.37
N ALA A 193 3.97 -7.30 2.87
CA ALA A 193 4.01 -8.62 2.26
C ALA A 193 2.63 -9.29 2.26
N CYS A 194 1.91 -9.24 3.38
CA CYS A 194 0.55 -9.74 3.49
C CYS A 194 -0.41 -9.03 2.54
N SER A 195 -0.35 -7.70 2.43
CA SER A 195 -1.15 -6.95 1.46
C SER A 195 -0.91 -7.40 0.03
N CYS A 196 0.35 -7.56 -0.37
CA CYS A 196 0.70 -8.04 -1.71
C CYS A 196 0.10 -9.42 -1.97
N LEU A 197 0.23 -10.36 -1.02
CA LEU A 197 -0.35 -11.69 -1.14
C LEU A 197 -1.87 -11.66 -1.26
N LEU A 198 -2.55 -10.86 -0.44
CA LEU A 198 -4.01 -10.71 -0.48
C LEU A 198 -4.49 -10.14 -1.81
N LEU A 199 -3.78 -9.15 -2.36
CA LEU A 199 -4.14 -8.59 -3.67
C LEU A 199 -3.91 -9.62 -4.77
N TRP A 200 -2.82 -10.40 -4.72
CA TRP A 200 -2.59 -11.50 -5.65
C TRP A 200 -3.67 -12.59 -5.61
N ILE A 201 -4.23 -12.86 -4.43
CA ILE A 201 -5.34 -13.81 -4.27
C ILE A 201 -6.65 -13.20 -4.80
N ALA A 202 -6.86 -11.90 -4.60
CA ALA A 202 -8.05 -11.18 -5.06
C ALA A 202 -8.05 -10.90 -6.57
N ALA A 203 -6.86 -10.69 -7.17
CA ALA A 203 -6.73 -10.20 -8.54
C ALA A 203 -7.28 -11.21 -9.56
N PRO A 204 -8.04 -10.73 -10.56
CA PRO A 204 -8.56 -11.57 -11.63
C PRO A 204 -7.37 -11.99 -12.51
N ARG A 205 -7.03 -13.29 -12.49
CA ARG A 205 -5.82 -13.90 -13.11
C ARG A 205 -5.67 -13.75 -14.64
N LYS A 206 -6.24 -12.74 -15.30
CA LYS A 206 -6.18 -12.60 -16.76
C LYS A 206 -5.76 -11.18 -17.15
N VAL A 207 -4.45 -11.01 -17.34
CA VAL A 207 -3.89 -9.97 -18.20
C VAL A 207 -4.36 -10.27 -19.63
N SER A 208 -5.47 -9.67 -20.06
CA SER A 208 -5.80 -9.61 -21.48
C SER A 208 -4.81 -8.65 -22.13
N ARG A 209 -3.72 -9.17 -22.70
CA ARG A 209 -2.92 -8.43 -23.69
C ARG A 209 -3.88 -7.97 -24.78
N ARG A 210 -4.13 -6.66 -24.88
CA ARG A 210 -4.63 -6.06 -26.10
C ARG A 210 -3.40 -5.88 -27.00
N ASP A 211 -3.22 -6.84 -27.90
CA ASP A 211 -2.32 -6.70 -29.07
C ASP A 211 -2.93 -5.69 -30.06
#